data_AF-A0A832IKY7-F1
#
_entry.id   AF-A0A832IKY7-F1
#
_cell.length_a   1.000
_cell.length_b   1.000
_cell.length_c   1.000
_cell.angle_alpha   90.00
_cell.angle_beta   90.00
_cell.angle_gamma   90.00
#
_symmetry.space_group_name_H-M   'P 1'
#
loop_
_entity.id
_entity.type
_entity.pdbx_description
1 polymer ?
#
loop_
_entity_poly.entity_id
_entity_poly.type
_entity_poly.pdbx_seq_one_letter_code
_entity_poly.pdbx_strand_id
1 'polypeptide(L)'
;TVAADTTSIQNSIQGFINAYNAVITTLSKDITTNTQTLVRGPLAGDITFMGLQQSLQSITMSSVSTVQSGSPNMLSAIGITINSDGTLTISNSSTLTSALNTNLSGVSDLFSSSGGIMTQIYNLVNSFSTSGGIVDQKINGAQDQVNALNDQINMVQTSINMQADAMRRQYTALLTLMAQLNQTQSQMNQIYSMMGLTLG
;
A
#
# COMPACT_ATOMS: atom_id res chain seq x y z
N THR A 1 18.06 22.52 44.34
CA THR A 1 18.03 21.44 43.35
C THR A 1 17.30 21.95 42.14
N VAL A 2 17.85 21.80 40.93
CA VAL A 2 17.10 22.10 39.71
C VAL A 2 16.02 21.03 39.62
N ALA A 3 14.76 21.40 39.86
CA ALA A 3 13.64 20.48 39.66
C ALA A 3 13.61 20.10 38.18
N ALA A 4 13.41 18.81 37.87
CA ALA A 4 13.21 18.38 36.50
C ALA A 4 11.96 19.06 35.93
N ASP A 5 12.03 19.57 34.70
CA ASP A 5 10.90 20.16 33.99
C ASP A 5 9.92 19.06 33.54
N THR A 6 9.06 18.63 34.46
CA THR A 6 8.07 17.58 34.22
C THR A 6 7.05 17.99 33.18
N THR A 7 6.76 19.29 33.04
CA THR A 7 5.87 19.81 31.99
C THR A 7 6.46 19.62 30.60
N SER A 8 7.75 19.92 30.41
CA SER A 8 8.42 19.65 29.13
C SER A 8 8.39 18.17 28.78
N ILE A 9 8.61 17.29 29.76
CA ILE A 9 8.60 15.83 29.54
C ILE A 9 7.20 15.33 29.19
N GLN A 10 6.15 15.82 29.87
CA GLN A 10 4.76 15.51 29.52
C GLN A 10 4.43 15.93 28.09
N ASN A 11 4.88 17.11 27.66
CA ASN A 11 4.69 17.57 26.29
C ASN A 11 5.41 16.68 25.28
N SER A 12 6.63 16.20 25.58
CA SER A 12 7.33 15.24 24.72
C SER A 12 6.59 13.90 24.63
N ILE A 13 6.07 13.38 25.74
CA ILE A 13 5.26 12.16 25.76
C ILE A 13 3.98 12.35 24.93
N GLN A 14 3.31 13.48 25.07
CA GLN A 14 2.13 13.80 24.26
C GLN A 14 2.46 13.91 22.77
N GLY A 15 3.60 14.51 22.42
CA GLY A 15 4.09 14.56 21.05
C GLY A 15 4.34 13.18 20.45
N PHE A 16 4.96 12.28 21.22
CA PHE A 16 5.14 10.89 20.83
C PHE A 16 3.79 10.17 20.62
N ILE A 17 2.85 10.30 21.56
CA ILE A 17 1.51 9.71 21.46
C ILE A 17 0.81 10.19 20.19
N ASN A 18 0.87 11.49 19.90
CA ASN A 18 0.25 12.06 18.70
C ASN A 18 0.85 11.46 17.42
N ALA A 19 2.18 11.36 17.34
CA ALA A 19 2.86 10.78 16.18
C ALA A 19 2.53 9.28 16.01
N TYR A 20 2.55 8.51 17.09
CA TYR A 20 2.16 7.10 17.08
C TYR A 20 0.70 6.93 16.64
N ASN A 21 -0.22 7.72 17.19
CA ASN A 21 -1.64 7.66 16.85
C ASN A 21 -1.90 8.00 15.38
N ALA A 22 -1.16 8.97 14.83
CA ALA A 22 -1.23 9.30 13.41
C ALA A 22 -0.84 8.11 12.53
N VAL A 23 0.25 7.40 12.89
CA VAL A 23 0.69 6.20 12.17
C VAL A 23 -0.34 5.07 12.28
N ILE A 24 -0.84 4.77 13.49
CA ILE A 24 -1.86 3.72 13.69
C ILE A 24 -3.14 4.05 12.91
N THR A 25 -3.57 5.31 12.92
CA THR A 25 -4.77 5.74 12.19
C THR A 25 -4.60 5.57 10.68
N THR A 26 -3.46 6.01 10.14
CA THR A 26 -3.16 5.84 8.71
C THR A 26 -3.09 4.36 8.33
N LEU A 27 -2.36 3.53 9.09
CA LEU A 27 -2.28 2.10 8.84
C LEU A 27 -3.66 1.44 8.90
N SER A 28 -4.46 1.68 9.94
CA SER A 28 -5.82 1.16 10.08
C SER A 28 -6.68 1.48 8.87
N LYS A 29 -6.60 2.71 8.35
CA LYS A 29 -7.34 3.13 7.16
C LYS A 29 -6.84 2.43 5.91
N ASP A 30 -5.53 2.35 5.72
CA ASP A 30 -4.95 1.94 4.45
C ASP A 30 -4.94 0.41 4.27
N ILE A 31 -4.85 -0.36 5.34
CA ILE A 31 -4.76 -1.83 5.29
C ILE A 31 -6.13 -2.52 5.41
N THR A 32 -7.21 -1.80 5.70
CA THR A 32 -8.54 -2.38 5.88
C THR A 32 -9.47 -2.09 4.70
N THR A 33 -10.57 -2.83 4.64
CA THR A 33 -11.69 -2.54 3.73
C THR A 33 -12.85 -2.04 4.57
N ASN A 34 -13.39 -0.87 4.23
CA ASN A 34 -14.59 -0.37 4.89
C ASN A 34 -15.78 -1.28 4.52
N THR A 35 -16.35 -1.96 5.52
CA THR A 35 -17.42 -2.94 5.30
C THR A 35 -18.78 -2.32 4.94
N GLN A 36 -18.97 -1.03 5.20
CA GLN A 36 -20.21 -0.31 4.87
C GLN A 36 -20.16 0.27 3.46
N THR A 37 -19.05 0.93 3.10
CA THR A 37 -18.88 1.56 1.79
C THR A 37 -18.26 0.64 0.75
N LEU A 38 -17.77 -0.54 1.16
CA LEU A 38 -16.99 -1.49 0.35
C LEU A 38 -15.72 -0.88 -0.27
N VAL A 39 -15.26 0.25 0.27
CA VAL A 39 -14.04 0.91 -0.19
C VAL A 39 -12.83 0.21 0.43
N ARG A 40 -11.97 -0.33 -0.43
CA ARG A 40 -10.67 -0.89 -0.05
C ARG A 40 -9.64 0.22 0.15
N GLY A 41 -8.92 0.17 1.27
CA GLY A 41 -7.71 0.96 1.43
C GLY A 41 -6.63 0.54 0.41
N PRO A 42 -5.68 1.45 0.09
CA PRO A 42 -4.63 1.18 -0.90
C PRO A 42 -3.73 -0.01 -0.56
N LEU A 43 -3.61 -0.36 0.71
CA LEU A 43 -2.81 -1.47 1.22
C LEU A 43 -3.69 -2.61 1.77
N ALA A 44 -4.97 -2.65 1.37
CA ALA A 44 -5.92 -3.60 1.92
C ALA A 44 -5.54 -5.04 1.60
N GLY A 45 -5.25 -5.82 2.65
CA GLY A 45 -4.76 -7.20 2.54
C GLY A 45 -3.24 -7.33 2.40
N ASP A 46 -2.49 -6.23 2.51
CA ASP A 46 -1.03 -6.29 2.57
C ASP A 46 -0.57 -6.79 3.94
N ILE A 47 -0.15 -8.06 3.99
CA ILE A 47 0.30 -8.74 5.21
C ILE A 47 1.48 -8.05 5.88
N THR A 48 2.30 -7.32 5.14
CA THR A 48 3.51 -6.66 5.67
C THR A 48 3.12 -5.47 6.53
N PHE A 49 2.19 -4.62 6.05
CA PHE A 49 1.71 -3.47 6.81
C PHE A 49 0.72 -3.87 7.91
N MET A 50 -0.03 -4.96 7.73
CA MET A 50 -0.77 -5.60 8.82
C MET A 50 0.16 -6.08 9.94
N GLY A 51 1.28 -6.70 9.58
CA GLY A 51 2.32 -7.09 10.53
C GLY A 51 2.93 -5.89 11.26
N LEU A 52 3.24 -4.81 10.55
CA LEU A 52 3.76 -3.57 11.15
C LEU A 52 2.80 -3.03 12.23
N GLN A 53 1.51 -2.93 11.92
CA GLN A 53 0.52 -2.45 12.89
C GLN A 53 0.47 -3.34 14.13
N GLN A 54 0.43 -4.67 13.95
CA GLN A 54 0.41 -5.63 15.06
C GLN A 54 1.68 -5.56 15.91
N SER A 55 2.84 -5.40 15.29
CA SER A 55 4.12 -5.23 16.00
C SER A 55 4.15 -3.93 16.80
N LEU A 56 3.69 -2.81 16.23
CA LEU A 56 3.58 -1.53 16.94
C LEU A 56 2.68 -1.65 18.18
N GLN A 57 1.49 -2.23 18.01
CA GLN A 57 0.55 -2.46 19.11
C GLN A 57 1.15 -3.40 20.17
N SER A 58 1.79 -4.49 19.74
CA SER A 58 2.46 -5.44 20.64
C SER A 58 3.55 -4.76 21.48
N ILE A 59 4.38 -3.90 20.89
CA ILE A 59 5.41 -3.14 21.62
C ILE A 59 4.76 -2.28 22.71
N THR A 60 3.68 -1.55 22.39
CA THR A 60 3.00 -0.69 23.38
C THR A 60 2.27 -1.45 24.49
N MET A 61 1.84 -2.69 24.22
CA MET A 61 1.21 -3.58 25.21
C MET A 61 2.23 -4.36 26.05
N SER A 62 3.49 -4.43 25.62
CA SER A 62 4.52 -5.25 26.26
C SER A 62 5.08 -4.60 27.52
N SER A 63 5.56 -5.43 28.44
CA SER A 63 6.40 -4.95 29.54
C SER A 63 7.85 -4.77 29.09
N VAL A 64 8.49 -3.71 29.58
CA VAL A 64 9.91 -3.43 29.35
C VAL A 64 10.70 -4.06 30.49
N SER A 65 11.43 -5.14 30.20
CA SER A 65 12.23 -5.87 31.19
C SER A 65 13.56 -5.19 31.52
N THR A 66 13.99 -4.22 30.72
CA THR A 66 15.24 -3.46 30.90
C THR A 66 15.14 -2.34 31.93
N VAL A 67 13.95 -2.05 32.45
CA VAL A 67 13.78 -1.07 33.53
C VAL A 67 14.27 -1.61 34.88
N GLN A 68 14.74 -0.71 35.74
CA GLN A 68 15.14 -1.07 37.10
C GLN A 68 13.98 -1.69 37.89
N SER A 69 14.26 -2.73 38.68
CA SER A 69 13.28 -3.35 39.58
C SER A 69 12.57 -2.32 40.47
N GLY A 70 11.24 -2.40 40.55
CA GLY A 70 10.39 -1.44 41.26
C GLY A 70 10.00 -0.20 40.45
N SER A 71 10.53 -0.03 39.23
CA SER A 71 10.12 1.03 38.31
C SER A 71 8.91 0.60 37.47
N PRO A 72 8.12 1.57 36.96
CA PRO A 72 7.05 1.25 36.02
C PRO A 72 7.62 0.58 34.77
N ASN A 73 7.10 -0.60 34.44
CA ASN A 73 7.56 -1.41 33.30
C ASN A 73 6.53 -1.49 32.17
N MET A 74 5.40 -0.78 32.28
CA MET A 74 4.32 -0.75 31.27
C MET A 74 3.77 0.68 31.16
N LEU A 75 3.23 1.04 30.00
CA LEU A 75 2.58 2.35 29.78
C LEU A 75 1.39 2.58 30.74
N SER A 76 0.62 1.53 31.02
CA SER A 76 -0.50 1.57 31.95
C SER A 76 -0.07 1.94 33.37
N ALA A 77 1.14 1.57 33.79
CA ALA A 77 1.68 1.88 35.11
C ALA A 77 1.97 3.39 35.30
N ILE A 78 2.08 4.14 34.20
CA ILE A 78 2.29 5.59 34.21
C ILE A 78 1.05 6.38 33.76
N GLY A 79 -0.11 5.74 33.66
CA GLY A 79 -1.38 6.39 33.31
C GLY A 79 -1.61 6.59 31.81
N ILE A 80 -0.88 5.86 30.95
CA ILE A 80 -1.09 5.83 29.50
C ILE A 80 -1.79 4.53 29.13
N THR A 81 -2.93 4.62 28.45
CA THR A 81 -3.76 3.46 28.08
C THR A 81 -3.75 3.25 26.58
N ILE A 82 -3.87 2.00 26.17
CA ILE A 82 -4.09 1.61 24.77
C ILE A 82 -5.60 1.46 24.55
N ASN A 83 -6.13 2.17 23.56
CA ASN A 83 -7.53 2.11 23.16
C ASN A 83 -7.80 0.86 22.30
N SER A 84 -9.08 0.53 22.08
CA SER A 84 -9.49 -0.64 21.30
C SER A 84 -9.05 -0.59 19.82
N ASP A 85 -8.77 0.59 19.29
CA ASP A 85 -8.23 0.81 17.94
C ASP A 85 -6.69 0.77 17.89
N GLY A 86 -6.03 0.51 19.03
CA GLY A 86 -4.59 0.46 19.17
C GLY A 86 -3.91 1.82 19.34
N THR A 87 -4.65 2.92 19.41
CA THR A 87 -4.12 4.26 19.72
C THR A 87 -3.80 4.41 21.22
N LEU A 88 -2.95 5.36 21.58
CA LEU A 88 -2.56 5.66 22.96
C LEU A 88 -3.26 6.93 23.46
N THR A 89 -3.62 6.95 24.74
CA THR A 89 -4.17 8.13 25.42
C THR A 89 -3.55 8.28 26.81
N ILE A 90 -3.24 9.50 27.23
CA ILE A 90 -2.96 9.80 28.64
C ILE A 90 -4.29 9.80 29.40
N SER A 91 -4.69 8.63 29.92
CA SER A 91 -5.97 8.48 30.63
C SER A 91 -5.92 9.03 32.06
N ASN A 92 -4.73 9.10 32.66
CA ASN A 92 -4.56 9.67 34.00
C ASN A 92 -3.30 10.55 34.08
N SER A 93 -3.50 11.85 33.84
CA SER A 93 -2.44 12.86 33.92
C SER A 93 -1.83 13.00 35.33
N SER A 94 -2.61 12.77 36.40
CA SER A 94 -2.12 12.81 37.77
C SER A 94 -1.15 11.66 38.06
N THR A 95 -1.47 10.44 37.60
CA THR A 95 -0.57 9.28 37.67
C THR A 95 0.73 9.54 36.91
N LEU A 96 0.63 10.08 35.69
CA LEU A 96 1.82 10.44 34.90
C LEU A 96 2.69 11.47 35.64
N THR A 97 2.07 12.53 36.16
CA THR A 97 2.75 13.58 36.93
C THR A 97 3.43 13.00 38.17
N SER A 98 2.74 12.11 38.90
CA SER A 98 3.27 11.43 40.07
C SER A 98 4.47 10.55 39.71
N ALA A 99 4.38 9.74 38.64
CA ALA A 99 5.47 8.90 38.17
C ALA A 99 6.71 9.73 37.78
N LEU A 100 6.52 10.84 37.09
CA LEU A 100 7.60 11.77 36.72
C LEU A 100 8.26 12.44 37.93
N ASN A 101 7.48 12.77 38.96
CA ASN A 101 8.01 13.38 40.18
C ASN A 101 8.72 12.38 41.10
N THR A 102 8.26 11.13 41.13
CA THR A 102 8.73 10.10 42.09
C THR A 102 9.81 9.21 41.53
N ASN A 103 9.78 8.90 40.23
CA ASN A 103 10.74 8.01 39.59
C ASN A 103 10.97 8.40 38.12
N LEU A 104 11.54 9.59 37.91
CA LEU A 104 11.83 10.09 36.57
C LEU A 104 12.74 9.16 35.76
N SER A 105 13.76 8.56 36.38
CA SER A 105 14.65 7.61 35.73
C SER A 105 13.91 6.38 35.24
N GLY A 106 13.00 5.81 36.04
CA GLY A 106 12.18 4.67 35.64
C GLY A 106 11.24 4.98 34.48
N VAL A 107 10.65 6.18 34.47
CA VAL A 107 9.86 6.64 33.31
C VAL A 107 10.76 6.82 32.08
N SER A 108 11.94 7.40 32.24
CA SER A 108 12.92 7.54 31.16
C SER A 108 13.30 6.18 30.58
N ASP A 109 13.60 5.19 31.43
CA ASP A 109 13.99 3.84 31.01
C ASP A 109 12.85 3.11 30.29
N LEU A 110 11.61 3.26 30.76
CA LEU A 110 10.43 2.67 30.11
C LEU A 110 10.34 3.07 28.63
N PHE A 111 10.67 4.32 28.31
CA PHE A 111 10.61 4.79 26.93
C PHE A 111 11.93 4.61 26.17
N SER A 112 13.07 4.91 26.78
CA SER A 112 14.34 5.16 26.08
C SER A 112 15.47 4.17 26.38
N SER A 113 15.28 3.21 27.29
CA SER A 113 16.27 2.15 27.49
C SER A 113 16.46 1.31 26.22
N SER A 114 17.45 0.41 26.21
CA SER A 114 17.70 -0.47 25.06
C SER A 114 16.48 -1.32 24.68
N GLY A 115 15.67 -1.73 25.68
CA GLY A 115 14.38 -2.38 25.50
C GLY A 115 13.18 -1.43 25.63
N GLY A 116 13.41 -0.11 25.70
CA GLY A 116 12.37 0.89 25.88
C GLY A 116 11.43 0.97 24.68
N ILE A 117 10.20 1.42 24.95
CA ILE A 117 9.13 1.45 23.95
C ILE A 117 9.48 2.30 22.73
N MET A 118 10.06 3.49 22.93
CA MET A 118 10.46 4.36 21.81
C MET A 118 11.62 3.73 21.03
N THR A 119 12.57 3.10 21.71
CA THR A 119 13.70 2.41 21.05
C THR A 119 13.20 1.26 20.17
N GLN A 120 12.29 0.43 20.68
CA GLN A 120 11.71 -0.67 19.92
C GLN A 120 10.90 -0.17 18.71
N ILE A 121 10.06 0.85 18.91
CA ILE A 121 9.28 1.46 17.82
C ILE A 121 10.21 2.08 16.78
N TYR A 122 11.24 2.80 17.21
CA TYR A 122 12.22 3.40 16.31
C TYR A 122 12.90 2.35 15.44
N ASN A 123 13.39 1.27 16.03
CA ASN A 123 14.05 0.19 15.28
C ASN A 123 13.11 -0.46 14.26
N LEU A 124 11.87 -0.72 14.66
CA LEU A 124 10.85 -1.29 13.79
C LEU A 124 10.50 -0.34 12.63
N VAL A 125 10.23 0.94 12.92
CA VAL A 125 9.89 1.91 11.88
C VAL A 125 11.09 2.14 10.95
N ASN A 126 12.31 2.20 11.50
CA ASN A 126 13.52 2.39 10.72
C ASN A 126 13.75 1.24 9.73
N SER A 127 13.46 -0.03 10.07
CA SER A 127 13.59 -1.12 9.09
C SER A 127 12.61 -1.00 7.92
N PHE A 128 11.49 -0.27 8.11
CA PHE A 128 10.53 0.01 7.06
C PHE A 128 10.91 1.24 6.22
N SER A 129 11.29 2.33 6.87
CA SER A 129 11.45 3.65 6.24
C SER A 129 12.88 4.00 5.82
N THR A 130 13.88 3.23 6.26
CA THR A 130 15.26 3.46 5.82
C THR A 130 15.41 3.23 4.31
N SER A 131 16.42 3.86 3.70
CA SER A 131 16.68 3.69 2.27
C SER A 131 17.02 2.24 1.96
N GLY A 132 16.35 1.67 0.95
CA GLY A 132 16.41 0.24 0.62
C GLY A 132 15.64 -0.66 1.60
N GLY A 133 14.91 -0.07 2.54
CA GLY A 133 14.04 -0.76 3.48
C GLY A 133 12.78 -1.33 2.83
N ILE A 134 11.87 -1.83 3.67
CA ILE A 134 10.68 -2.57 3.21
C ILE A 134 9.77 -1.73 2.32
N VAL A 135 9.61 -0.43 2.62
CA VAL A 135 8.77 0.46 1.82
C VAL A 135 9.35 0.63 0.41
N ASP A 136 10.66 0.90 0.31
CA ASP A 136 11.34 1.03 -0.99
C ASP A 136 11.27 -0.27 -1.80
N GLN A 137 11.45 -1.43 -1.16
CA GLN A 137 11.34 -2.73 -1.82
C GLN A 137 9.94 -2.96 -2.39
N LYS A 138 8.89 -2.59 -1.67
CA LYS A 138 7.51 -2.69 -2.17
C LYS A 138 7.24 -1.73 -3.32
N ILE A 139 7.75 -0.50 -3.25
CA ILE A 139 7.62 0.48 -4.34
C ILE A 139 8.29 -0.06 -5.61
N ASN A 140 9.52 -0.55 -5.50
CA ASN A 140 10.26 -1.12 -6.63
C ASN A 140 9.54 -2.35 -7.21
N GLY A 141 9.10 -3.28 -6.37
CA GLY A 141 8.36 -4.46 -6.84
C GLY A 141 7.04 -4.11 -7.54
N ALA A 142 6.31 -3.11 -7.04
CA ALA A 142 5.11 -2.61 -7.71
C ALA A 142 5.44 -1.95 -9.06
N GLN A 143 6.55 -1.18 -9.14
CA GLN A 143 6.99 -0.56 -10.38
C GLN A 143 7.41 -1.60 -11.42
N ASP A 144 8.10 -2.66 -11.01
CA ASP A 144 8.47 -3.77 -11.89
C ASP A 144 7.22 -4.49 -12.44
N GLN A 145 6.21 -4.70 -11.59
CA GLN A 145 4.94 -5.26 -12.02
C GLN A 145 4.23 -4.36 -13.04
N VAL A 146 4.22 -3.04 -12.83
CA VAL A 146 3.66 -2.08 -13.79
C VAL A 146 4.39 -2.16 -15.12
N ASN A 147 5.72 -2.23 -15.11
CA ASN A 147 6.52 -2.33 -16.33
C ASN A 147 6.22 -3.62 -17.10
N ALA A 148 6.17 -4.77 -16.41
CA ALA A 148 5.85 -6.05 -17.02
C ALA A 148 4.43 -6.07 -17.64
N LEU A 149 3.45 -5.43 -16.98
CA LEU A 149 2.10 -5.29 -17.51
C LEU A 149 2.06 -4.42 -18.76
N ASN A 150 2.82 -3.32 -18.79
CA ASN A 150 2.92 -2.46 -19.98
C ASN A 150 3.53 -3.22 -21.17
N ASP A 151 4.55 -4.03 -20.94
CA ASP A 151 5.14 -4.88 -21.99
C ASP A 151 4.12 -5.90 -22.51
N GLN A 152 3.33 -6.51 -21.62
CA GLN A 152 2.25 -7.41 -22.01
C GLN A 152 1.18 -6.70 -22.85
N ILE A 153 0.76 -5.50 -22.47
CA ILE A 153 -0.18 -4.68 -23.24
C ILE A 153 0.36 -4.41 -24.64
N ASN A 154 1.63 -4.03 -24.76
CA ASN A 154 2.27 -3.75 -26.04
C ASN A 154 2.32 -4.98 -26.96
N MET A 155 2.64 -6.16 -26.40
CA MET A 155 2.62 -7.41 -27.16
C MET A 155 1.21 -7.75 -27.66
N VAL A 156 0.20 -7.62 -26.81
CA VAL A 156 -1.21 -7.86 -27.19
C VAL A 156 -1.66 -6.87 -28.27
N GLN A 157 -1.35 -5.59 -28.11
CA GLN A 157 -1.70 -4.56 -29.09
C GLN A 157 -1.05 -4.83 -30.45
N THR A 158 0.20 -5.28 -30.47
CA THR A 158 0.90 -5.68 -31.70
C THR A 158 0.19 -6.86 -32.38
N SER A 159 -0.23 -7.87 -31.63
CA SER A 159 -0.99 -9.00 -32.16
C SER A 159 -2.34 -8.59 -32.75
N ILE A 160 -3.08 -7.71 -32.06
CA ILE A 160 -4.35 -7.16 -32.54
C ILE A 160 -4.16 -6.44 -33.88
N ASN A 161 -3.12 -5.60 -33.98
CA ASN A 161 -2.84 -4.85 -35.20
C ASN A 161 -2.50 -5.79 -36.38
N MET A 162 -1.68 -6.81 -36.15
CA MET A 162 -1.35 -7.81 -37.18
C MET A 162 -2.59 -8.56 -37.68
N GLN A 163 -3.49 -8.95 -36.77
CA GLN A 163 -4.74 -9.62 -37.14
C GLN A 163 -5.66 -8.69 -37.94
N ALA A 164 -5.82 -7.44 -37.49
CA ALA A 164 -6.61 -6.44 -38.21
C ALA A 164 -6.10 -6.22 -39.64
N ASP A 165 -4.78 -6.14 -39.82
CA ASP A 165 -4.17 -5.97 -41.15
C ASP A 165 -4.32 -7.22 -42.03
N ALA A 166 -4.23 -8.42 -41.45
CA ALA A 166 -4.49 -9.66 -42.18
C ALA A 166 -5.94 -9.72 -42.68
N MET A 167 -6.91 -9.36 -41.82
CA MET A 167 -8.32 -9.29 -42.19
C MET A 167 -8.58 -8.24 -43.28
N ARG A 168 -7.95 -7.05 -43.19
CA ARG A 168 -8.03 -6.03 -44.24
C ARG A 168 -7.52 -6.54 -45.59
N ARG A 169 -6.37 -7.23 -45.60
CA ARG A 169 -5.83 -7.84 -46.84
C ARG A 169 -6.77 -8.88 -47.43
N GLN A 170 -7.33 -9.76 -46.61
CA GLN A 170 -8.31 -10.76 -47.06
C GLN A 170 -9.55 -10.10 -47.66
N TYR A 171 -10.07 -9.05 -47.02
CA TYR A 171 -11.21 -8.30 -47.52
C TYR A 171 -10.91 -7.63 -48.88
N THR A 172 -9.76 -6.98 -49.03
CA THR A 172 -9.34 -6.40 -50.32
C THR A 172 -9.21 -7.46 -51.41
N ALA A 173 -8.64 -8.64 -51.11
CA ALA A 173 -8.53 -9.73 -52.07
C ALA A 173 -9.91 -10.26 -52.51
N LEU A 174 -10.87 -10.38 -51.57
CA LEU A 174 -12.25 -10.74 -51.89
C LEU A 174 -12.91 -9.71 -52.80
N LEU A 175 -12.73 -8.41 -52.53
CA LEU A 175 -13.24 -7.34 -53.40
C LEU A 175 -12.66 -7.41 -54.82
N THR A 176 -11.36 -7.67 -54.96
CA THR A 176 -10.71 -7.83 -56.27
C THR A 176 -11.25 -9.04 -57.02
N LEU A 177 -11.42 -10.18 -56.33
CA LEU A 177 -12.00 -11.38 -56.93
C LEU A 177 -13.44 -11.12 -57.40
N MET A 178 -14.27 -10.47 -56.59
CA MET A 178 -15.63 -10.10 -56.98
C MET A 178 -15.64 -9.17 -58.20
N ALA A 179 -14.74 -8.19 -58.27
CA ALA A 179 -14.62 -7.32 -59.44
C ALA A 179 -14.24 -8.10 -60.71
N GLN A 180 -13.29 -9.03 -60.62
CA GLN A 180 -12.90 -9.91 -61.73
C GLN A 180 -14.06 -10.83 -62.18
N LEU A 181 -14.81 -11.40 -61.23
CA LEU A 181 -15.99 -12.21 -61.54
C LEU A 181 -17.05 -11.38 -62.28
N ASN A 182 -17.33 -10.17 -61.82
CA ASN A 182 -18.26 -9.25 -62.50
C ASN A 182 -17.79 -8.90 -63.92
N GLN A 183 -16.49 -8.62 -64.09
CA GLN A 183 -15.92 -8.34 -65.41
C GLN A 183 -15.97 -9.57 -66.34
N THR A 184 -15.77 -10.76 -65.79
CA THR A 184 -15.87 -12.03 -66.54
C THR A 184 -17.31 -12.30 -66.98
N GLN A 185 -18.28 -12.06 -66.10
CA GLN A 185 -19.71 -12.16 -66.44
C GLN A 185 -20.11 -11.17 -67.54
N SER A 186 -19.59 -9.94 -67.49
CA SER A 186 -19.81 -8.93 -68.54
C SER A 186 -19.23 -9.37 -69.89
N GLN A 187 -18.00 -9.91 -69.91
CA GLN A 187 -17.39 -10.45 -71.14
C GLN A 187 -18.16 -11.65 -71.69
N MET A 188 -18.62 -12.56 -70.83
CA MET A 188 -19.48 -13.68 -71.25
C MET A 188 -20.77 -13.17 -71.90
N ASN A 189 -21.44 -12.18 -71.30
CA ASN A 189 -22.64 -11.58 -71.89
C ASN A 189 -22.36 -10.92 -73.26
N GLN A 190 -21.20 -10.27 -73.42
CA GLN A 190 -20.77 -9.73 -74.72
C GLN A 190 -20.53 -10.83 -75.75
N ILE A 191 -19.84 -11.91 -75.39
CA ILE A 191 -19.63 -13.08 -76.26
C ILE A 191 -20.97 -13.70 -76.65
N TYR A 192 -21.88 -13.90 -75.70
CA TYR A 192 -23.23 -14.41 -76.00
C TYR A 192 -24.00 -13.48 -76.95
N SER A 193 -23.91 -12.16 -76.79
CA SER A 193 -24.51 -11.20 -77.71
C SER A 193 -23.86 -11.24 -79.10
N MET A 194 -22.54 -11.44 -79.19
CA MET A 194 -21.82 -11.56 -80.47
C MET A 194 -22.14 -12.88 -81.18
N MET A 195 -22.25 -13.98 -80.44
CA MET A 195 -22.64 -15.30 -80.97
C MET A 195 -24.12 -15.36 -81.35
N GLY A 196 -24.98 -14.61 -80.65
CA GLY A 196 -26.39 -14.43 -81.01
C GLY A 196 -26.63 -13.53 -82.22
N LEU A 197 -25.65 -12.70 -82.60
CA LEU A 197 -25.67 -11.87 -83.82
C LEU A 197 -25.12 -12.58 -85.07
N THR A 198 -24.67 -13.85 -84.95
CA THR A 198 -24.15 -14.66 -86.08
C THR A 198 -25.10 -15.76 -86.57
N LEU A 199 -26.37 -15.74 -86.15
CA LEU A 199 -27.44 -16.57 -86.72
C LEU A 199 -28.44 -15.67 -87.46
N GLY A 200 -27.98 -15.12 -88.59
CA GLY A 200 -28.84 -14.65 -89.68
C GLY A 200 -29.02 -15.76 -90.71
#